data_AF-A0A532DFV7-F1
#
_entry.id   AF-A0A532DFV7-F1
#
_cell.length_a   1.000
_cell.length_b   1.000
_cell.length_c   1.000
_cell.angle_alpha   90.00
_cell.angle_beta   90.00
_cell.angle_gamma   90.00
#
_symmetry.space_group_name_H-M   'P 1'
#
loop_
_entity.id
_entity.type
_entity.pdbx_description
1 polymer ?
#
loop_
_entity_poly.entity_id
_entity_poly.type
_entity_poly.pdbx_seq_one_letter_code
_entity_poly.pdbx_strand_id
1 'polypeptide(L)'
;MLVGLIGAIFVLNALHTVDHVLRGDFHWPLDAQSIVFVAITVTINVVLGVGLWLSGKGRLGWRFWAVTGAIGLAFGWFSHFSPFTDQPPMRIYGAYQSATAGGLAVALLVLLMLTVLATTVYAGFRWSGARRA
;
A
#
# COMPACT_ATOMS: atom_id res chain seq x y z
N MET A 1 -7.09 17.20 -4.38
CA MET A 1 -5.87 16.50 -4.87
C MET A 1 -5.39 15.42 -3.90
N LEU A 2 -4.94 15.72 -2.67
CA LEU A 2 -4.46 14.68 -1.74
C LEU A 2 -5.50 13.61 -1.38
N VAL A 3 -6.74 13.99 -1.05
CA VAL A 3 -7.82 13.03 -0.74
C VAL A 3 -8.04 12.06 -1.91
N GLY A 4 -7.95 12.55 -3.15
CA GLY A 4 -8.05 11.70 -4.34
C GLY A 4 -6.88 10.70 -4.45
N LEU A 5 -5.66 11.14 -4.15
CA LEU A 5 -4.49 10.26 -4.12
C LEU A 5 -4.58 9.19 -3.02
N ILE A 6 -5.06 9.56 -1.82
CA ILE A 6 -5.32 8.61 -0.73
C ILE A 6 -6.40 7.62 -1.13
N GLY A 7 -7.47 8.09 -1.79
CA GLY A 7 -8.52 7.23 -2.32
C GLY A 7 -7.98 6.23 -3.36
N ALA A 8 -7.08 6.68 -4.25
CA ALA A 8 -6.41 5.79 -5.20
C ALA A 8 -5.54 4.74 -4.48
N ILE A 9 -4.77 5.14 -3.46
CA ILE A 9 -4.01 4.19 -2.63
C ILE A 9 -4.94 3.18 -1.96
N PHE A 10 -6.09 3.60 -1.43
CA PHE A 10 -7.04 2.70 -0.79
C PHE A 10 -7.55 1.64 -1.76
N VAL A 11 -7.95 2.04 -2.98
CA VAL A 11 -8.42 1.11 -4.02
C VAL A 11 -7.29 0.18 -4.48
N LEU A 12 -6.11 0.72 -4.77
CA LEU A 12 -4.95 -0.07 -5.20
C LEU A 12 -4.49 -1.05 -4.12
N ASN A 13 -4.52 -0.65 -2.84
CA ASN A 13 -4.21 -1.53 -1.71
C ASN A 13 -5.24 -2.66 -1.56
N ALA A 14 -6.53 -2.36 -1.74
CA ALA A 14 -7.57 -3.39 -1.72
C ALA A 14 -7.37 -4.39 -2.86
N LEU A 15 -7.10 -3.91 -4.08
CA LEU A 15 -6.78 -4.79 -5.22
C LEU A 15 -5.51 -5.61 -4.96
N HIS A 16 -4.47 -5.02 -4.37
CA HIS A 16 -3.23 -5.72 -4.01
C HIS A 16 -3.46 -6.78 -2.94
N THR A 17 -4.35 -6.50 -1.99
CA THR A 17 -4.80 -7.51 -1.01
C THR A 17 -5.53 -8.67 -1.71
N VAL A 18 -6.36 -8.38 -2.71
CA VAL A 18 -7.01 -9.42 -3.51
C VAL A 18 -5.99 -10.23 -4.30
N ASP A 19 -4.97 -9.59 -4.89
CA ASP A 19 -3.84 -10.30 -5.53
C ASP A 19 -3.22 -11.31 -4.57
N HIS A 20 -2.87 -10.90 -3.35
CA HIS A 20 -2.33 -11.80 -2.32
C HIS A 20 -3.23 -13.03 -2.07
N VAL A 21 -4.55 -12.83 -1.98
CA VAL A 21 -5.50 -13.93 -1.79
C VAL A 21 -5.54 -14.86 -3.02
N LEU A 22 -5.57 -14.30 -4.23
CA LEU A 22 -5.64 -15.08 -5.47
C LEU A 22 -4.39 -15.94 -5.70
N ARG A 23 -3.22 -15.45 -5.27
CA ARG A 23 -1.96 -16.21 -5.37
C ARG A 23 -1.68 -17.09 -4.15
N GLY A 24 -2.64 -17.22 -3.24
CA GLY A 24 -2.63 -18.22 -2.17
C GLY A 24 -1.79 -17.85 -0.96
N ASP A 25 -1.46 -16.57 -0.74
CA ASP A 25 -0.70 -16.15 0.44
C ASP A 25 -1.49 -16.28 1.75
N PHE A 26 -2.81 -16.37 1.64
CA PHE A 26 -3.71 -16.70 2.72
C PHE A 26 -4.02 -18.20 2.70
N HIS A 27 -3.79 -18.87 3.83
CA HIS A 27 -4.08 -20.29 3.98
C HIS A 27 -5.29 -20.51 4.89
N TRP A 28 -6.06 -21.56 4.56
CA TRP A 28 -7.06 -22.13 5.45
C TRP A 28 -6.78 -23.61 5.68
N PRO A 29 -6.69 -24.09 6.94
CA PRO A 29 -6.91 -23.37 8.20
C PRO A 29 -5.84 -22.29 8.50
N LEU A 30 -6.17 -21.33 9.37
CA LEU A 30 -5.25 -20.23 9.73
C LEU A 30 -3.99 -20.76 10.41
N ASP A 31 -2.84 -20.47 9.79
CA ASP A 31 -1.51 -20.64 10.37
C ASP A 31 -0.95 -19.29 10.86
N ALA A 32 0.24 -19.32 11.46
CA ALA A 32 0.90 -18.10 11.95
C ALA A 32 1.13 -17.06 10.83
N GLN A 33 1.45 -17.52 9.61
CA GLN A 33 1.65 -16.64 8.45
C GLN A 33 0.34 -15.93 8.07
N SER A 34 -0.77 -16.67 8.02
CA SER A 34 -2.09 -16.15 7.70
C SER A 34 -2.57 -15.14 8.75
N ILE A 35 -2.28 -15.40 10.04
CA ILE A 35 -2.59 -14.45 11.13
C ILE A 35 -1.84 -13.13 10.94
N VAL A 36 -0.54 -13.19 10.63
CA VAL A 36 0.28 -11.99 10.37
C VAL A 36 -0.23 -11.24 9.14
N PHE A 37 -0.53 -11.95 8.05
CA PHE A 37 -1.10 -11.37 6.84
C PHE A 37 -2.42 -10.63 7.11
N VAL A 38 -3.34 -11.26 7.85
CA VAL A 38 -4.63 -10.65 8.23
C VAL A 38 -4.42 -9.42 9.11
N ALA A 39 -3.56 -9.51 10.13
CA ALA A 39 -3.29 -8.39 11.03
C ALA A 39 -2.73 -7.17 10.29
N ILE A 40 -1.77 -7.37 9.39
CA ILE A 40 -1.19 -6.31 8.55
C ILE A 40 -2.27 -5.72 7.62
N THR A 41 -2.99 -6.58 6.91
CA THR A 41 -4.04 -6.18 5.97
C THR A 41 -5.11 -5.33 6.65
N VAL A 42 -5.61 -5.78 7.81
CA VAL A 42 -6.61 -5.05 8.60
C VAL A 42 -6.04 -3.71 9.05
N THR A 43 -4.82 -3.68 9.57
CA THR A 43 -4.17 -2.44 10.04
C THR A 43 -4.08 -1.42 8.91
N ILE A 44 -3.58 -1.81 7.74
CA ILE A 44 -3.43 -0.91 6.59
C ILE A 44 -4.81 -0.39 6.14
N ASN A 45 -5.80 -1.27 5.99
CA ASN A 45 -7.13 -0.87 5.53
C ASN A 45 -7.85 0.03 6.56
N VAL A 46 -7.67 -0.19 7.86
CA VAL A 46 -8.19 0.70 8.91
C VAL A 46 -7.52 2.08 8.84
N VAL A 47 -6.19 2.12 8.76
CA VAL A 47 -5.44 3.40 8.68
C VAL A 47 -5.84 4.18 7.43
N LEU A 48 -5.93 3.53 6.27
CA LEU A 48 -6.34 4.17 5.03
C LEU A 48 -7.81 4.59 5.06
N GLY A 49 -8.73 3.72 5.48
CA GLY A 49 -10.16 3.98 5.50
C GLY A 49 -10.56 5.08 6.50
N VAL A 50 -10.14 4.95 7.75
CA VAL A 50 -10.39 5.96 8.79
C VAL A 50 -9.65 7.25 8.46
N GLY A 51 -8.40 7.15 7.99
CA GLY A 51 -7.61 8.29 7.56
C GLY A 51 -8.31 9.07 6.44
N LEU A 52 -8.76 8.37 5.40
CA LEU A 52 -9.47 8.98 4.26
C LEU A 52 -10.75 9.69 4.72
N TRP A 53 -11.55 9.05 5.57
CA TRP A 53 -12.77 9.64 6.13
C TRP A 53 -12.47 10.91 6.95
N LEU A 54 -11.47 10.87 7.83
CA LEU A 54 -11.07 12.03 8.62
C LEU A 54 -10.48 13.16 7.76
N SER A 55 -9.72 12.83 6.72
CA SER A 55 -9.22 13.83 5.76
C SER A 55 -10.32 14.45 4.92
N GLY A 56 -11.35 13.69 4.54
CA GLY A 56 -12.55 14.23 3.90
C GLY A 56 -13.28 15.25 4.79
N LYS A 57 -13.17 15.09 6.12
CA LYS A 57 -13.69 16.03 7.12
C LYS A 57 -12.70 17.15 7.51
N GLY A 58 -11.55 17.25 6.84
CA GLY A 58 -10.52 18.25 7.16
C GLY A 58 -9.80 18.05 8.50
N ARG A 59 -9.93 16.88 9.13
CA ARG A 59 -9.34 16.59 10.46
C ARG A 59 -7.91 16.05 10.41
N LEU A 60 -7.49 15.49 9.27
CA LEU A 60 -6.12 15.03 9.04
C LEU A 60 -5.47 15.80 7.90
N GLY A 61 -4.33 16.42 8.20
CA GLY A 61 -3.58 17.28 7.29
C GLY A 61 -2.32 16.64 6.69
N TRP A 62 -1.53 17.47 6.02
CA TRP A 62 -0.36 17.07 5.23
C TRP A 62 0.69 16.28 6.02
N ARG A 63 0.96 16.68 7.27
CA ARG A 63 1.96 16.03 8.13
C ARG A 63 1.62 14.56 8.40
N PHE A 64 0.35 14.25 8.69
CA PHE A 64 -0.10 12.89 8.97
C PHE A 64 0.19 11.97 7.78
N TRP A 65 -0.18 12.42 6.56
CA TRP A 65 0.00 11.64 5.35
C TRP A 65 1.45 11.57 4.87
N ALA A 66 2.27 12.59 5.13
CA ALA A 66 3.70 12.52 4.86
C ALA A 66 4.39 11.44 5.72
N VAL A 67 4.09 11.38 7.01
CA VAL A 67 4.67 10.38 7.92
C VAL A 67 4.12 8.99 7.63
N THR A 68 2.80 8.85 7.52
CA THR A 68 2.14 7.58 7.24
C THR A 68 2.57 7.01 5.89
N GLY A 69 2.65 7.87 4.87
CA GLY A 69 3.13 7.49 3.54
C GLY A 69 4.59 7.04 3.55
N ALA A 70 5.47 7.71 4.29
CA ALA A 70 6.85 7.28 4.45
C ALA A 70 6.98 5.90 5.13
N ILE A 71 6.19 5.66 6.19
CA ILE A 71 6.11 4.35 6.83
C ILE A 71 5.59 3.29 5.85
N GLY A 72 4.52 3.61 5.10
CA GLY A 72 3.96 2.71 4.09
C GLY A 72 4.93 2.39 2.96
N LEU A 73 5.72 3.36 2.50
CA LEU A 73 6.78 3.14 1.51
C LEU A 73 7.87 2.23 2.03
N ALA A 74 8.36 2.47 3.25
CA ALA A 74 9.36 1.62 3.86
C ALA A 74 8.84 0.18 4.01
N PHE A 75 7.61 0.04 4.51
CA PHE A 75 6.96 -1.26 4.66
C PHE A 75 6.79 -1.99 3.32
N GLY A 76 6.24 -1.32 2.31
CA GLY A 76 6.08 -1.90 0.97
C GLY A 76 7.41 -2.24 0.30
N TRP A 77 8.44 -1.42 0.50
CA TRP A 77 9.79 -1.69 0.03
C TRP A 77 10.36 -2.95 0.69
N PHE A 78 10.33 -3.05 2.02
CA PHE A 78 10.80 -4.23 2.72
C PHE A 78 10.02 -5.49 2.33
N SER A 79 8.72 -5.35 2.12
CA SER A 79 7.83 -6.46 1.75
C SER A 79 8.04 -6.99 0.34
N HIS A 80 8.53 -6.18 -0.61
CA HIS A 80 8.58 -6.60 -2.03
C HIS A 80 9.84 -6.23 -2.80
N PHE A 81 10.57 -5.18 -2.45
CA PHE A 81 11.69 -4.68 -3.26
C PHE A 81 13.06 -4.83 -2.57
N SER A 82 13.06 -5.17 -1.29
CA SER A 82 14.29 -5.39 -0.53
C SER A 82 14.89 -6.78 -0.81
N PRO A 83 16.20 -6.98 -0.58
CA PRO A 83 16.82 -8.30 -0.70
C PRO A 83 16.36 -9.30 0.39
N PHE A 84 15.54 -8.85 1.34
CA PHE A 84 15.06 -9.66 2.46
C PHE A 84 13.65 -10.22 2.23
N THR A 85 13.03 -9.97 1.07
CA THR A 85 11.68 -10.46 0.78
C THR A 85 11.69 -11.80 0.04
N ASP A 86 10.78 -12.69 0.45
CA ASP A 86 10.44 -13.92 -0.27
C ASP A 86 9.44 -13.69 -1.42
N GLN A 87 8.92 -12.45 -1.54
CA GLN A 87 7.94 -12.03 -2.54
C GLN A 87 8.43 -10.87 -3.43
N PRO A 88 9.61 -10.99 -4.09
CA PRO A 88 10.05 -10.02 -5.08
C PRO A 88 9.15 -10.01 -6.32
N PRO A 89 9.17 -8.95 -7.16
CA PRO A 89 8.32 -8.85 -8.34
C PRO A 89 8.41 -10.06 -9.28
N MET A 90 9.59 -10.66 -9.43
CA MET A 90 9.77 -11.86 -10.26
C MET A 90 9.01 -13.08 -9.70
N ARG A 91 8.95 -13.21 -8.37
CA ARG A 91 8.18 -14.28 -7.71
C ARG A 91 6.68 -14.03 -7.81
N ILE A 92 6.24 -12.78 -7.67
CA ILE A 92 4.84 -12.38 -7.88
C ILE A 92 4.40 -12.69 -9.31
N TYR A 93 5.21 -12.32 -10.31
CA TYR A 93 4.94 -12.62 -11.71
C TYR A 93 4.79 -14.13 -11.96
N GLY A 94 5.73 -14.92 -11.43
CA GLY A 94 5.74 -16.38 -11.60
C GLY A 94 4.69 -17.14 -10.78
N ALA A 95 3.96 -16.48 -9.87
CA ALA A 95 2.91 -17.12 -9.08
C ALA A 95 1.66 -17.44 -9.91
N TYR A 96 1.52 -16.82 -11.09
CA TYR A 96 0.40 -17.01 -11.99
C TYR A 96 0.77 -17.89 -13.18
N GLN A 97 -0.15 -18.77 -13.58
CA GLN A 97 0.02 -19.58 -14.81
C GLN A 97 -0.05 -18.72 -16.08
N SER A 98 -0.78 -17.61 -16.03
CA SER A 98 -0.91 -16.66 -17.14
C SER A 98 0.08 -15.51 -16.99
N ALA A 99 0.90 -15.30 -18.03
CA ALA A 99 1.80 -14.15 -18.13
C ALA A 99 1.08 -12.81 -17.94
N THR A 100 -0.15 -12.69 -18.45
CA THR A 100 -0.97 -11.48 -18.30
C THR A 100 -1.36 -11.26 -16.85
N ALA A 101 -1.78 -12.31 -16.14
CA ALA A 101 -2.17 -12.18 -14.72
C ALA A 101 -0.96 -11.81 -13.85
N GLY A 102 0.18 -12.48 -14.05
CA GLY A 102 1.43 -12.14 -13.35
C GLY A 102 1.92 -10.72 -13.66
N GLY A 103 1.83 -10.29 -14.93
CA GLY A 103 2.16 -8.93 -15.34
C GLY A 103 1.26 -7.88 -14.69
N LEU A 104 -0.06 -8.14 -14.62
CA LEU A 104 -1.02 -7.25 -13.96
C LEU A 104 -0.77 -7.15 -12.45
N ALA A 105 -0.44 -8.26 -11.78
CA ALA A 105 -0.10 -8.25 -10.35
C ALA A 105 1.14 -7.38 -10.06
N VAL A 106 2.21 -7.54 -10.84
CA VAL A 106 3.41 -6.70 -10.69
C VAL A 106 3.11 -5.23 -11.02
N ALA A 107 2.37 -4.96 -12.09
CA ALA A 107 1.99 -3.60 -12.47
C ALA A 107 1.14 -2.93 -11.37
N LEU A 108 0.22 -3.67 -10.76
CA LEU A 108 -0.60 -3.20 -9.65
C LEU A 108 0.26 -2.81 -8.44
N LEU A 109 1.21 -3.67 -8.03
CA LEU A 109 2.14 -3.38 -6.94
C LEU A 109 2.99 -2.13 -7.24
N VAL A 110 3.57 -2.04 -8.44
CA VAL A 110 4.39 -0.89 -8.85
C VAL A 110 3.55 0.39 -8.85
N LEU A 111 2.35 0.35 -9.40
CA LEU A 111 1.45 1.50 -9.43
C LEU A 111 1.04 1.92 -8.01
N LEU A 112 0.75 0.97 -7.12
CA LEU A 112 0.51 1.23 -5.70
C LEU A 112 1.70 1.97 -5.09
N MET A 113 2.92 1.44 -5.21
CA MET A 113 4.12 2.04 -4.63
C MET A 113 4.41 3.44 -5.18
N LEU A 114 4.28 3.64 -6.50
CA LEU A 114 4.44 4.96 -7.11
C LEU A 114 3.39 5.96 -6.62
N THR A 115 2.15 5.50 -6.42
CA THR A 115 1.07 6.34 -5.89
C THR A 115 1.33 6.72 -4.43
N VAL A 116 1.80 5.79 -3.60
CA VAL A 116 2.22 6.10 -2.22
C VAL A 116 3.39 7.07 -2.22
N LEU A 117 4.38 6.89 -3.10
CA LEU A 117 5.54 7.79 -3.24
C LEU A 117 5.10 9.21 -3.62
N ALA A 118 4.31 9.34 -4.69
CA ALA A 118 3.80 10.63 -5.15
C ALA A 118 2.98 11.33 -4.05
N THR A 119 2.12 10.58 -3.35
CA THR A 119 1.32 11.09 -2.23
C THR A 119 2.19 11.58 -1.08
N THR A 120 3.22 10.81 -0.72
CA THR A 120 4.15 11.12 0.37
C THR A 120 4.95 12.38 0.06
N VAL A 121 5.53 12.45 -1.15
CA VAL A 121 6.29 13.63 -1.61
C VAL A 121 5.40 14.86 -1.67
N TYR A 122 4.19 14.74 -2.23
CA TYR A 122 3.23 15.83 -2.30
C TYR A 122 2.84 16.33 -0.90
N ALA A 123 2.48 15.42 0.00
CA ALA A 123 2.14 15.77 1.38
C ALA A 123 3.32 16.41 2.12
N GLY A 124 4.53 15.90 1.93
CA GLY A 124 5.76 16.46 2.49
C GLY A 124 6.04 17.88 2.00
N PHE A 125 5.89 18.12 0.69
CA PHE A 125 6.05 19.44 0.09
C PHE A 125 5.01 20.45 0.60
N ARG A 126 3.74 20.04 0.71
CA ARG A 126 2.70 20.92 1.26
C ARG A 126 2.91 21.21 2.74
N TRP A 127 3.41 20.24 3.51
CA TRP A 127 3.75 20.44 4.91
C TRP A 127 4.94 21.40 5.10
N SER A 128 6.00 21.29 4.30
CA SER A 128 7.16 22.18 4.39
C SER A 128 6.81 23.61 3.98
N GLY A 129 5.98 23.79 2.94
CA GLY A 129 5.46 25.10 2.54
C GLY A 129 4.59 25.74 3.61
N ALA A 130 3.69 24.98 4.25
CA ALA A 130 2.86 25.48 5.34
C ALA A 130 3.63 25.87 6.61
N ARG A 131 4.87 25.39 6.78
CA ARG A 131 5.76 25.83 7.88
C ARG A 131 6.53 27.12 7.58
N ARG A 132 6.53 27.57 6.32
CA ARG A 132 7.27 28.75 5.85
C ARG A 132 6.38 29.98 5.66
N ALA A 133 5.07 29.84 5.80
CA ALA A 133 4.07 30.91 5.77
C ALA A 133 3.67 31.29 7.20
#